data_AF-A0A7X0YZH5-F1
#
_entry.id   AF-A0A7X0YZH5-F1
#
_cell.length_a   1.000
_cell.length_b   1.000
_cell.length_c   1.000
_cell.angle_alpha   90.00
_cell.angle_beta   90.00
_cell.angle_gamma   90.00
#
_symmetry.space_group_name_H-M   'P 1'
#
loop_
_entity.id
_entity.type
_entity.pdbx_description
1 polymer ?
#
loop_
_entity_poly.entity_id
_entity_poly.type
_entity_poly.pdbx_seq_one_letter_code
_entity_poly.pdbx_strand_id
1 'polypeptide(L)'
;MSNINLSAHAIDRCVERFGVAKEDARQFVNKRLRDAVFIYRQSDGNQRYMSDGMVIVTNAQKNAVVTVYSEPSTVFASEINKTVEKVEKQATAKINQILRDLYSRSAQINEEITECYSKLSRCRNPFNFREHLSQLKYRRNQLEKEIASKMAEMNKITSSAQALKMK
;
A
#
# COMPACT_ATOMS: atom_id res chain seq x y z
N MET A 1 24.52 -22.66 18.91
CA MET A 1 23.92 -21.32 19.07
C MET A 1 23.55 -21.11 20.53
N SER A 2 23.91 -19.95 21.08
CA SER A 2 23.62 -19.51 22.45
C SER A 2 22.12 -19.57 22.74
N ASN A 3 21.71 -19.96 23.94
CA ASN A 3 20.30 -19.88 24.37
C ASN A 3 19.83 -18.42 24.29
N ILE A 4 18.85 -18.13 23.44
CA ILE A 4 18.27 -16.80 23.28
C ILE A 4 17.14 -16.62 24.30
N ASN A 5 17.07 -15.45 24.90
CA ASN A 5 16.01 -15.10 25.84
C ASN A 5 14.70 -14.81 25.09
N LEU A 6 13.55 -15.23 25.62
CA LEU A 6 12.25 -14.85 25.07
C LEU A 6 11.72 -13.63 25.85
N SER A 7 11.17 -12.66 25.12
CA SER A 7 10.38 -11.59 25.72
C SER A 7 9.09 -12.15 26.34
N ALA A 8 8.48 -11.43 27.29
CA ALA A 8 7.18 -11.81 27.84
C ALA A 8 6.12 -11.95 26.72
N HIS A 9 6.13 -11.01 25.76
CA HIS A 9 5.26 -11.04 24.60
C HIS A 9 5.46 -12.30 23.74
N ALA A 10 6.70 -12.73 23.52
CA ALA A 10 6.98 -13.94 22.75
C ALA A 10 6.46 -15.20 23.45
N ILE A 11 6.56 -15.27 24.78
CA ILE A 11 6.03 -16.36 25.59
C ILE A 11 4.50 -16.43 25.45
N ASP A 12 3.81 -15.28 25.63
CA ASP A 12 2.34 -15.23 25.52
C ASP A 12 1.88 -15.69 24.13
N ARG A 13 2.58 -15.28 23.06
CA ARG A 13 2.27 -15.75 21.70
C ARG A 13 2.53 -17.24 21.49
N CYS A 14 3.50 -17.84 22.18
CA CYS A 14 3.71 -19.30 22.12
C CYS A 14 2.51 -20.06 22.70
N VAL A 15 2.01 -19.59 23.85
CA VAL A 15 0.83 -20.17 24.51
C VAL A 15 -0.40 -20.00 23.62
N GLU A 16 -0.69 -18.77 23.18
CA GLU A 16 -1.89 -18.46 22.41
C GLU A 16 -1.94 -19.14 21.03
N ARG A 17 -0.82 -19.18 20.31
CA ARG A 17 -0.80 -19.60 18.89
C ARG A 17 -0.40 -21.05 18.67
N PHE A 18 0.39 -21.60 19.58
CA PHE A 18 0.96 -22.94 19.43
C PHE A 18 0.56 -23.88 20.57
N GLY A 19 -0.24 -23.42 21.54
CA GLY A 19 -0.75 -24.25 22.63
C GLY A 19 0.33 -24.79 23.57
N VAL A 20 1.49 -24.13 23.62
CA VAL A 20 2.64 -24.56 24.43
C VAL A 20 2.48 -24.05 25.86
N ALA A 21 2.77 -24.88 26.86
CA ALA A 21 2.81 -24.44 28.24
C ALA A 21 3.84 -23.30 28.44
N LYS A 22 3.55 -22.37 29.35
CA LYS A 22 4.36 -21.14 29.52
C LYS A 22 5.80 -21.46 29.90
N GLU A 23 5.98 -22.51 30.69
CA GLU A 23 7.25 -23.03 31.19
C GLU A 23 8.11 -23.60 30.04
N ASP A 24 7.46 -24.25 29.08
CA ASP A 24 8.10 -24.94 27.96
C ASP A 24 8.38 -24.01 26.76
N ALA A 25 7.75 -22.84 26.70
CA ALA A 25 7.84 -21.90 25.58
C ALA A 25 9.30 -21.58 25.19
N ARG A 26 10.18 -21.39 26.19
CA ARG A 26 11.60 -21.09 25.94
C ARG A 26 12.32 -22.25 25.26
N GLN A 27 12.09 -23.48 25.71
CA GLN A 27 12.72 -24.66 25.11
C GLN A 27 12.14 -24.93 23.72
N PHE A 28 10.82 -24.78 23.57
CA PHE A 28 10.10 -24.95 22.31
C PHE A 28 10.64 -24.04 21.20
N VAL A 29 10.81 -22.74 21.49
CA VAL A 29 11.31 -21.77 20.50
C VAL A 29 12.81 -21.96 20.25
N ASN A 30 13.63 -22.16 21.28
CA ASN A 30 15.07 -22.34 21.09
C ASN A 30 15.39 -23.61 20.30
N LYS A 31 14.62 -24.69 20.46
CA LYS A 31 14.75 -25.90 19.65
C LYS A 31 14.51 -25.59 18.17
N ARG A 32 13.37 -24.95 17.85
CA ARG A 32 13.03 -24.58 16.46
C ARG A 32 14.00 -23.56 15.87
N LEU A 33 14.50 -22.63 16.66
CA LEU A 33 15.44 -21.62 16.20
C LEU A 33 16.77 -22.22 15.74
N ARG A 34 17.20 -23.36 16.31
CA ARG A 34 18.41 -24.07 15.86
C ARG A 34 18.28 -24.61 14.44
N ASP A 35 17.08 -25.07 14.09
CA ASP A 35 16.78 -25.65 12.79
C ASP A 35 16.15 -24.62 11.84
N ALA A 36 16.09 -23.35 12.25
CA ALA A 36 15.38 -22.32 11.50
C ALA A 36 16.23 -21.74 10.36
N VAL A 37 15.58 -21.55 9.22
CA VAL A 37 16.16 -20.88 8.05
C VAL A 37 16.02 -19.37 8.21
N PHE A 38 17.12 -18.65 8.05
CA PHE A 38 17.09 -17.18 8.02
C PHE A 38 16.36 -16.69 6.77
N ILE A 39 15.37 -15.82 6.93
CA ILE A 39 14.61 -15.25 5.81
C ILE A 39 15.22 -13.91 5.38
N TYR A 40 15.21 -12.92 6.28
CA TYR A 40 15.75 -11.58 6.03
C TYR A 40 15.89 -10.77 7.33
N ARG A 41 16.60 -9.63 7.23
CA ARG A 41 16.76 -8.63 8.28
C ARG A 41 15.87 -7.41 7.99
N GLN A 42 15.14 -6.95 8.99
CA GLN A 42 14.30 -5.75 8.96
C GLN A 42 15.15 -4.49 9.19
N SER A 43 14.65 -3.33 8.76
CA SER A 43 15.32 -2.02 8.87
C SER A 43 15.54 -1.58 10.32
N ASP A 44 14.75 -2.10 11.25
CA ASP A 44 14.84 -1.87 12.70
C ASP A 44 15.89 -2.76 13.40
N GLY A 45 16.63 -3.58 12.63
CA GLY A 45 17.65 -4.50 13.13
C GLY A 45 17.11 -5.86 13.58
N ASN A 46 15.80 -6.09 13.51
CA ASN A 46 15.22 -7.40 13.80
C ASN A 46 15.52 -8.40 12.67
N GLN A 47 15.63 -9.68 13.02
CA GLN A 47 15.91 -10.78 12.11
C GLN A 47 14.74 -11.75 12.13
N ARG A 48 14.35 -12.24 10.95
CA ARG A 48 13.28 -13.24 10.81
C ARG A 48 13.86 -14.59 10.42
N TYR A 49 13.41 -15.62 11.11
CA TYR A 49 13.75 -17.01 10.89
C TYR A 49 12.47 -17.83 10.70
N MET A 50 12.54 -18.91 9.95
CA MET A 50 11.42 -19.81 9.67
C MET A 50 11.76 -21.24 10.04
N SER A 51 10.88 -21.92 10.77
CA SER A 51 11.02 -23.34 11.11
C SER A 51 9.64 -23.94 11.32
N ASP A 52 9.34 -25.06 10.65
CA ASP A 52 8.10 -25.82 10.82
C ASP A 52 6.80 -24.99 10.77
N GLY A 53 6.69 -24.09 9.78
CA GLY A 53 5.53 -23.20 9.64
C GLY A 53 5.40 -22.17 10.79
N MET A 54 6.47 -21.92 11.54
CA MET A 54 6.59 -20.87 12.54
C MET A 54 7.62 -19.84 12.09
N VAL A 55 7.23 -18.57 12.12
CA VAL A 55 8.14 -17.45 11.96
C VAL A 55 8.57 -16.94 13.32
N ILE A 56 9.89 -16.86 13.52
CA ILE A 56 10.54 -16.41 14.75
C ILE A 56 11.21 -15.07 14.46
N VAL A 57 10.86 -14.05 15.23
CA VAL A 57 11.47 -12.71 15.12
C VAL A 57 12.43 -12.52 16.28
N THR A 58 13.70 -12.31 15.98
CA THR A 58 14.75 -12.05 16.98
C THR A 58 15.30 -10.63 16.83
N ASN A 59 15.77 -10.07 17.95
CA ASN A 59 16.54 -8.84 17.97
C ASN A 59 17.98 -9.18 18.34
N ALA A 60 18.91 -8.98 17.40
CA ALA A 60 20.30 -9.35 17.57
C ALA A 60 21.01 -8.54 18.68
N GLN A 61 20.65 -7.27 18.87
CA GLN A 61 21.26 -6.40 19.90
C GLN A 61 20.87 -6.84 21.30
N LYS A 62 19.60 -7.19 21.51
CA LYS A 62 19.06 -7.64 22.80
C LYS A 62 19.26 -9.14 23.04
N ASN A 63 19.79 -9.87 22.06
CA ASN A 63 19.88 -11.32 22.04
C ASN A 63 18.58 -11.99 22.53
N ALA A 64 17.45 -11.55 21.97
CA ALA A 64 16.12 -11.94 22.43
C ALA A 64 15.13 -12.21 21.28
N VAL A 65 14.25 -13.19 21.48
CA VAL A 65 13.05 -13.41 20.64
C VAL A 65 12.00 -12.38 21.03
N VAL A 66 11.59 -11.57 20.06
CA VAL A 66 10.60 -10.50 20.24
C VAL A 66 9.19 -11.05 20.12
N THR A 67 8.92 -11.88 19.11
CA THR A 67 7.60 -12.47 18.86
C THR A 67 7.72 -13.73 17.99
N VAL A 68 6.66 -14.55 17.99
CA VAL A 68 6.48 -15.72 17.14
C VAL A 68 5.08 -15.74 16.54
N TYR A 69 4.93 -16.22 15.32
CA TYR A 69 3.63 -16.43 14.68
C TYR A 69 3.69 -17.57 13.68
N SER A 70 2.54 -18.18 13.39
CA SER A 70 2.42 -19.16 12.32
C SER A 70 2.69 -18.49 10.98
N GLU A 71 3.45 -19.15 10.11
CA GLU A 71 3.54 -18.80 8.72
C GLU A 71 2.11 -18.73 8.15
N PRO A 72 1.74 -17.62 7.48
CA PRO A 72 0.41 -17.52 6.90
C PRO A 72 0.26 -18.63 5.85
N SER A 73 -0.74 -19.50 6.05
CA SER A 73 -1.00 -20.62 5.14
C SER A 73 -1.15 -20.11 3.71
N THR A 74 -0.26 -20.53 2.82
CA THR A 74 -0.32 -20.22 1.38
C THR A 74 -1.42 -21.00 0.66
N VAL A 75 -2.11 -21.92 1.36
CA VAL A 75 -3.21 -22.73 0.81
C VAL A 75 -4.31 -21.86 0.18
N PHE A 76 -4.58 -20.68 0.78
CA PHE A 76 -5.58 -19.73 0.27
C PHE A 76 -4.96 -18.55 -0.51
N ALA A 77 -3.66 -18.56 -0.77
CA ALA A 77 -2.98 -17.45 -1.44
C ALA A 77 -3.58 -17.19 -2.83
N SER A 78 -3.95 -18.26 -3.55
CA SER A 78 -4.62 -18.18 -4.86
C SER A 78 -5.98 -17.48 -4.76
N GLU A 79 -6.83 -17.87 -3.81
CA GLU A 79 -8.17 -17.31 -3.61
C GLU A 79 -8.10 -15.85 -3.14
N ILE A 80 -7.16 -15.55 -2.22
CA ILE A 80 -6.90 -14.20 -1.73
C ILE A 80 -6.42 -13.31 -2.87
N ASN A 81 -5.43 -13.74 -3.64
CA ASN A 81 -4.89 -12.98 -4.77
C ASN A 81 -5.95 -12.71 -5.83
N LYS A 82 -6.79 -13.71 -6.17
CA LYS A 82 -7.93 -13.53 -7.10
C LYS A 82 -8.93 -12.50 -6.58
N THR A 83 -9.22 -12.52 -5.28
CA THR A 83 -10.15 -11.57 -4.65
C THR A 83 -9.59 -10.16 -4.65
N VAL A 84 -8.31 -10.01 -4.28
CA VAL A 84 -7.60 -8.72 -4.32
C VAL A 84 -7.60 -8.14 -5.73
N GLU A 85 -7.29 -8.94 -6.76
CA GLU A 85 -7.31 -8.50 -8.15
C GLU A 85 -8.71 -8.10 -8.62
N LYS A 86 -9.75 -8.83 -8.21
CA LYS A 86 -11.13 -8.48 -8.56
C LYS A 86 -11.52 -7.13 -7.98
N VAL A 87 -11.21 -6.88 -6.72
CA VAL A 87 -11.49 -5.62 -6.04
C VAL A 87 -10.69 -4.47 -6.65
N GLU A 88 -9.39 -4.69 -6.90
CA GLU A 88 -8.51 -3.73 -7.58
C GLU A 88 -9.07 -3.33 -8.95
N LYS A 89 -9.45 -4.31 -9.79
CA LYS A 89 -10.05 -4.06 -11.11
C LYS A 89 -11.34 -3.25 -11.01
N GLN A 90 -12.21 -3.56 -10.05
CA GLN A 90 -13.46 -2.82 -9.86
C GLN A 90 -13.21 -1.37 -9.41
N ALA A 91 -12.27 -1.16 -8.49
CA ALA A 91 -11.95 0.18 -7.99
C ALA A 91 -11.27 1.04 -9.07
N THR A 92 -10.27 0.47 -9.77
CA THR A 92 -9.57 1.15 -10.86
C THR A 92 -10.49 1.46 -12.04
N ALA A 93 -11.44 0.57 -12.38
CA ALA A 93 -12.43 0.84 -13.42
C ALA A 93 -13.30 2.06 -13.11
N LYS A 94 -13.76 2.22 -11.87
CA LYS A 94 -14.54 3.39 -11.43
C LYS A 94 -13.72 4.68 -11.53
N ILE A 95 -12.47 4.66 -11.07
CA ILE A 95 -11.60 5.84 -11.15
C ILE A 95 -11.29 6.20 -12.61
N ASN A 96 -11.06 5.20 -13.47
CA ASN A 96 -10.83 5.43 -14.90
C ASN A 96 -12.05 6.07 -15.59
N GLN A 97 -13.27 5.69 -15.19
CA GLN A 97 -14.47 6.35 -15.71
C GLN A 97 -14.51 7.83 -15.31
N ILE A 98 -14.26 8.13 -14.04
CA ILE A 98 -14.19 9.52 -13.54
C ILE A 98 -13.10 10.31 -14.27
N LEU A 99 -11.91 9.72 -14.45
CA LEU A 99 -10.80 10.37 -15.15
C LEU A 99 -11.16 10.69 -16.60
N ARG A 100 -11.85 9.79 -17.32
CA ARG A 100 -12.31 10.06 -18.69
C ARG A 100 -13.24 11.28 -18.74
N ASP A 101 -14.18 11.37 -17.81
CA ASP A 101 -15.09 12.51 -17.73
C ASP A 101 -14.35 13.82 -17.42
N LEU A 102 -13.38 13.79 -16.49
CA LEU A 102 -12.55 14.95 -16.15
C LEU A 102 -11.66 15.39 -17.33
N TYR A 103 -11.06 14.46 -18.06
CA TYR A 103 -10.28 14.77 -19.26
C TYR A 103 -11.16 15.35 -20.36
N SER A 104 -12.37 14.82 -20.57
CA SER A 104 -13.32 15.38 -21.54
C SER A 104 -13.68 16.82 -21.19
N ARG A 105 -13.95 17.12 -19.92
CA ARG A 105 -14.22 18.49 -19.46
C ARG A 105 -13.00 19.40 -19.60
N SER A 106 -11.81 18.90 -19.32
CA SER A 106 -10.56 19.64 -19.51
C SER A 106 -10.34 20.01 -20.98
N ALA A 107 -10.62 19.09 -21.91
CA ALA A 107 -10.57 19.35 -23.34
C ALA A 107 -11.55 20.45 -23.78
N GLN A 108 -12.80 20.39 -23.31
CA GLN A 108 -13.81 21.42 -23.57
C GLN A 108 -13.36 22.82 -23.09
N ILE A 109 -12.80 22.92 -21.87
CA ILE A 109 -12.29 24.19 -21.37
C ILE A 109 -11.10 24.70 -22.22
N ASN A 110 -10.24 23.81 -22.72
CA ASN A 110 -9.15 24.21 -23.59
C ASN A 110 -9.65 24.73 -24.96
N GLU A 111 -10.72 24.15 -25.50
CA GLU A 111 -11.41 24.66 -26.68
C GLU A 111 -11.97 26.07 -26.43
N GLU A 112 -12.70 26.27 -25.31
CA GLU A 112 -13.23 27.58 -24.91
C GLU A 112 -12.12 28.62 -24.73
N ILE A 113 -11.00 28.24 -24.11
CA ILE A 113 -9.81 29.10 -23.97
C ILE A 113 -9.27 29.50 -25.35
N THR A 114 -9.19 28.56 -26.28
CA THR A 114 -8.68 28.79 -27.64
C THR A 114 -9.59 29.72 -28.42
N GLU A 115 -10.91 29.52 -28.30
CA GLU A 115 -11.90 30.41 -28.89
C GLU A 115 -11.81 31.82 -28.31
N CYS A 116 -11.63 31.94 -26.99
CA CYS A 116 -11.42 33.21 -26.31
C CYS A 116 -10.18 33.95 -26.84
N TYR A 117 -9.07 33.24 -27.05
CA TYR A 117 -7.86 33.79 -27.65
C TYR A 117 -8.10 34.26 -29.10
N SER A 118 -8.84 33.48 -29.90
CA SER A 118 -9.19 33.89 -31.27
C SER A 118 -10.11 35.11 -31.31
N LYS A 119 -10.98 35.32 -30.32
CA LYS A 119 -11.81 36.52 -30.22
C LYS A 119 -10.97 37.71 -29.77
N LEU A 120 -10.11 37.53 -28.76
CA LEU A 120 -9.18 38.56 -28.27
C LEU A 120 -8.30 39.13 -29.38
N SER A 121 -7.80 38.31 -30.31
CA SER A 121 -6.95 38.77 -31.40
C SER A 121 -7.67 39.65 -32.43
N ARG A 122 -9.02 39.58 -32.49
CA ARG A 122 -9.86 40.31 -33.45
C ARG A 122 -10.55 41.53 -32.83
N CYS A 123 -10.60 41.64 -31.49
CA CYS A 123 -11.36 42.68 -30.80
C CYS A 123 -10.56 43.97 -30.56
N ARG A 124 -11.20 45.12 -30.82
CA ARG A 124 -10.65 46.46 -30.55
C ARG A 124 -10.67 46.84 -29.06
N ASN A 125 -11.59 46.27 -28.27
CA ASN A 125 -11.66 46.40 -26.81
C ASN A 125 -11.71 45.01 -26.13
N PRO A 126 -10.62 44.57 -25.46
CA PRO A 126 -10.46 43.19 -24.98
C PRO A 126 -10.92 42.93 -23.54
N PHE A 127 -11.46 43.92 -22.81
CA PHE A 127 -11.63 43.83 -21.34
C PHE A 127 -12.48 42.62 -20.89
N ASN A 128 -13.67 42.43 -21.47
CA ASN A 128 -14.59 41.34 -21.10
C ASN A 128 -14.03 39.93 -21.40
N PHE A 129 -13.20 39.81 -22.44
CA PHE A 129 -12.61 38.53 -22.82
C PHE A 129 -11.41 38.14 -21.96
N ARG A 130 -10.69 39.13 -21.40
CA ARG A 130 -9.58 38.87 -20.46
C ARG A 130 -10.09 38.30 -19.14
N GLU A 131 -11.18 38.85 -18.62
CA GLU A 131 -11.81 38.34 -17.40
C GLU A 131 -12.34 36.92 -17.60
N HIS A 132 -13.07 36.68 -18.71
CA HIS A 132 -13.56 35.35 -19.03
C HIS A 132 -12.43 34.33 -19.20
N LEU A 133 -11.33 34.69 -19.88
CA LEU A 133 -10.15 33.85 -20.01
C LEU A 133 -9.52 33.51 -18.65
N SER A 134 -9.49 34.47 -17.71
CA SER A 134 -9.00 34.24 -16.35
C SER A 134 -9.85 33.20 -15.62
N GLN A 135 -11.17 33.29 -15.73
CA GLN A 135 -12.11 32.32 -15.15
C GLN A 135 -11.93 30.92 -15.75
N LEU A 136 -11.77 30.81 -17.07
CA LEU A 136 -11.54 29.53 -17.74
C LEU A 136 -10.22 28.88 -17.31
N LYS A 137 -9.14 29.66 -17.23
CA LYS A 137 -7.85 29.18 -16.71
C LYS A 137 -7.95 28.71 -15.25
N TYR A 138 -8.69 29.45 -14.43
CA TYR A 138 -8.94 29.03 -13.04
C TYR A 138 -9.68 27.69 -12.98
N ARG A 139 -10.74 27.52 -13.77
CA ARG A 139 -11.50 26.25 -13.85
C ARG A 139 -10.61 25.10 -14.36
N ARG A 140 -9.79 25.33 -15.38
CA ARG A 140 -8.81 24.36 -15.89
C ARG A 140 -7.86 23.90 -14.79
N ASN A 141 -7.30 24.84 -14.03
CA ASN A 141 -6.39 24.54 -12.92
C ASN A 141 -7.07 23.73 -11.81
N GLN A 142 -8.36 23.97 -11.53
CA GLN A 142 -9.11 23.16 -10.57
C GLN A 142 -9.31 21.73 -11.07
N LEU A 143 -9.65 21.55 -12.36
CA LEU A 143 -9.76 20.21 -12.96
C LEU A 143 -8.42 19.47 -12.96
N GLU A 144 -7.31 20.14 -13.25
CA GLU A 144 -5.98 19.52 -13.20
C GLU A 144 -5.64 19.00 -11.80
N LYS A 145 -6.00 19.75 -10.74
CA LYS A 145 -5.83 19.30 -9.36
C LYS A 145 -6.71 18.09 -9.05
N GLU A 146 -7.95 18.08 -9.54
CA GLU A 146 -8.87 16.95 -9.35
C GLU A 146 -8.38 15.69 -10.07
N ILE A 147 -7.91 15.82 -11.32
CA ILE A 147 -7.28 14.74 -12.09
C ILE A 147 -6.06 14.19 -11.33
N ALA A 148 -5.16 15.06 -10.86
CA ALA A 148 -3.99 14.65 -10.09
C ALA A 148 -4.38 13.90 -8.81
N SER A 149 -5.41 14.37 -8.10
CA SER A 149 -5.94 13.70 -6.91
C SER A 149 -6.47 12.30 -7.23
N LYS A 150 -7.23 12.14 -8.32
CA LYS A 150 -7.79 10.84 -8.74
C LYS A 150 -6.71 9.87 -9.21
N MET A 151 -5.68 10.35 -9.90
CA MET A 151 -4.51 9.52 -10.24
C MET A 151 -3.75 9.05 -8.99
N ALA A 152 -3.57 9.92 -7.99
CA ALA A 152 -2.93 9.55 -6.74
C ALA A 152 -3.75 8.49 -5.98
N GLU A 153 -5.08 8.62 -5.96
CA GLU A 153 -5.99 7.63 -5.39
C GLU A 153 -5.85 6.27 -6.08
N MET A 154 -5.83 6.25 -7.42
CA MET A 154 -5.62 5.03 -8.21
C MET A 154 -4.28 4.36 -7.88
N ASN A 155 -3.19 5.12 -7.87
CA ASN A 155 -1.86 4.60 -7.55
C ASN A 155 -1.78 4.02 -6.15
N LYS A 156 -2.47 4.65 -5.17
CA LYS A 156 -2.56 4.13 -3.80
C LYS A 156 -3.28 2.79 -3.77
N ILE A 157 -4.39 2.65 -4.48
CA ILE A 157 -5.15 1.39 -4.58
C ILE A 157 -4.29 0.29 -5.19
N THR A 158 -3.62 0.56 -6.32
CA THR A 158 -2.73 -0.41 -6.97
C THR A 158 -1.58 -0.83 -6.04
N SER A 159 -0.95 0.12 -5.35
CA SER A 159 0.13 -0.17 -4.41
C SER A 159 -0.36 -1.00 -3.21
N SER A 160 -1.53 -0.67 -2.65
CA SER A 160 -2.14 -1.45 -1.58
C SER A 160 -2.53 -2.86 -2.03
N ALA A 161 -3.08 -3.01 -3.24
CA ALA A 161 -3.40 -4.31 -3.81
C ALA A 161 -2.13 -5.17 -3.97
N GLN A 162 -1.05 -4.59 -4.49
CA GLN A 162 0.23 -5.28 -4.64
C GLN A 162 0.85 -5.68 -3.28
N ALA A 163 0.70 -4.86 -2.24
CA ALA A 163 1.17 -5.18 -0.89
C ALA A 163 0.35 -6.30 -0.22
N LEU A 164 -0.93 -6.45 -0.60
CA LEU A 164 -1.82 -7.48 -0.09
C LEU A 164 -1.68 -8.82 -0.80
N LYS A 165 -1.06 -8.85 -2.00
CA LYS A 165 -0.81 -10.11 -2.71
C LYS A 165 0.16 -10.97 -1.91
N MET A 166 -0.27 -12.19 -1.60
CA MET A 166 0.56 -13.20 -0.95
C MET A 166 1.48 -13.84 -1.99
N LYS A 167 2.75 -14.01 -1.61
CA LYS A 167 3.76 -14.71 -2.42
C LYS A 167 3.66 -16.22 -2.23
#